data_AF-A0A1Q7D1I2-F1
#
_entry.id   AF-A0A1Q7D1I2-F1
#
_cell.length_a   1.000
_cell.length_b   1.000
_cell.length_c   1.000
_cell.angle_alpha   90.00
_cell.angle_beta   90.00
_cell.angle_gamma   90.00
#
_symmetry.space_group_name_H-M   'P 1'
#
loop_
_entity.id
_entity.type
_entity.pdbx_description
1 polymer ?
#
loop_
_entity_poly.entity_id
_entity_poly.type
_entity_poly.pdbx_seq_one_letter_code
_entity_poly.pdbx_strand_id
1 'polypeptide(L)'
;MGEAELVGFLSRRYGIPPVTLNGREISGDVLGLVPAAVAWKHEVLPLERTEQTLTLAMTDPTNILARDDISYMTGFDVCVVVAMRSELQHEIRRHYGGQGGVPTLGHFNTPKAAAPPTVASVSVADMMSAIGGELDDVQVLADEESNASVFELKESADPVEYNLKGVNQVQINEGVGRTFASALRAFLRQDPDVILVGEPRDLETAQISIRAALTGHLVFSTLHTNDSPSTIARLIDMGIPPFLVASSLVLVVAQRLGRKVCAACKEPYEADEESLAPYGHVLTGLGKTQFYKGRGCAACNFTGMKGRIALYEVMPVSQELRDMVLRSASTSELRQVAQSQGMKTLRQAGLLKVIEGVTTVEEVLRVTVAEW
;
A
#
# COMPACT_ATOMS: atom_id res chain seq x y z
N MET A 1 -27.62 -27.47 -9.09
CA MET A 1 -27.23 -27.80 -7.71
C MET A 1 -28.22 -27.16 -6.78
N GLY A 2 -28.91 -27.96 -5.97
CA GLY A 2 -29.76 -27.44 -4.88
C GLY A 2 -28.91 -26.91 -3.71
N GLU A 3 -29.48 -26.08 -2.84
CA GLU A 3 -28.76 -25.52 -1.67
C GLU A 3 -28.17 -26.61 -0.76
N ALA A 4 -28.88 -27.73 -0.59
CA ALA A 4 -28.40 -28.86 0.20
C ALA A 4 -27.17 -29.56 -0.42
N GLU A 5 -27.11 -29.65 -1.75
CA GLU A 5 -25.93 -30.17 -2.46
C GLU A 5 -24.73 -29.23 -2.35
N LEU A 6 -24.99 -27.92 -2.32
CA LEU A 6 -23.96 -26.88 -2.18
C LEU A 6 -23.34 -26.90 -0.77
N VAL A 7 -24.14 -26.98 0.29
CA VAL A 7 -23.64 -27.10 1.68
C VAL A 7 -22.82 -28.38 1.86
N GLY A 8 -23.29 -29.51 1.32
CA GLY A 8 -22.54 -30.77 1.34
C GLY A 8 -21.23 -30.72 0.53
N PHE A 9 -21.19 -29.96 -0.56
CA PHE A 9 -19.97 -29.72 -1.33
C PHE A 9 -18.96 -28.86 -0.55
N LEU A 10 -19.40 -27.73 0.02
CA LEU A 10 -18.56 -26.81 0.77
C LEU A 10 -17.98 -27.48 2.03
N SER A 11 -18.80 -28.25 2.75
CA SER A 11 -18.34 -29.00 3.93
C SER A 11 -17.20 -29.96 3.59
N ARG A 12 -17.34 -30.76 2.53
CA ARG A 12 -16.30 -31.72 2.10
C ARG A 12 -15.05 -31.04 1.56
N ARG A 13 -15.20 -29.92 0.83
CA ARG A 13 -14.06 -29.25 0.20
C ARG A 13 -13.18 -28.52 1.22
N TYR A 14 -13.79 -27.94 2.25
CA TYR A 14 -13.12 -27.06 3.20
C TYR A 14 -12.99 -27.65 4.61
N GLY A 15 -13.53 -28.85 4.86
CA GLY A 15 -13.42 -29.52 6.16
C GLY A 15 -14.24 -28.86 7.27
N ILE A 16 -15.27 -28.09 6.91
CA ILE A 16 -16.09 -27.31 7.85
C ILE A 16 -17.43 -28.04 8.06
N PRO A 17 -17.87 -28.27 9.31
CA PRO A 17 -19.10 -29.00 9.57
C PRO A 17 -20.33 -28.20 9.10
N PRO A 18 -21.32 -28.85 8.48
CA PRO A 18 -22.60 -28.21 8.19
C PRO A 18 -23.44 -28.14 9.45
N VAL A 19 -24.31 -27.15 9.54
CA VAL A 19 -25.26 -26.98 10.64
C VAL A 19 -26.67 -26.78 10.11
N THR A 20 -27.66 -27.36 10.79
CA THR A 20 -29.07 -27.06 10.58
C THR A 20 -29.51 -26.05 11.64
N LEU A 21 -30.15 -24.96 11.21
CA LEU A 21 -30.49 -23.86 12.12
C LEU A 21 -31.94 -23.89 12.62
N ASN A 22 -32.81 -24.67 11.98
CA ASN A 22 -34.25 -24.70 12.27
C ASN A 22 -34.55 -24.96 13.76
N GLY A 23 -35.13 -23.96 14.43
CA GLY A 23 -35.66 -24.14 15.78
C GLY A 23 -34.61 -24.17 16.90
N ARG A 24 -33.37 -23.79 16.63
CA ARG A 24 -32.32 -23.72 17.66
C ARG A 24 -32.53 -22.50 18.55
N GLU A 25 -32.61 -22.69 19.86
CA GLU A 25 -32.63 -21.58 20.81
C GLU A 25 -31.21 -21.03 21.03
N ILE A 26 -31.03 -19.74 20.77
CA ILE A 26 -29.77 -19.02 20.94
C ILE A 26 -29.98 -18.00 22.06
N SER A 27 -29.05 -17.97 23.02
CA SER A 27 -29.17 -17.07 24.17
C SER A 27 -29.03 -15.60 23.74
N GLY A 28 -29.78 -14.71 24.41
CA GLY A 28 -29.80 -13.29 24.04
C GLY A 28 -28.46 -12.58 24.21
N ASP A 29 -27.60 -13.04 25.12
CA ASP A 29 -26.24 -12.53 25.29
C ASP A 29 -25.32 -12.90 24.11
N VAL A 30 -25.54 -14.07 23.48
CA VAL A 30 -24.81 -14.50 22.28
C VAL A 30 -25.29 -13.72 21.06
N LEU A 31 -26.62 -13.55 20.90
CA LEU A 31 -27.19 -12.73 19.82
C LEU A 31 -26.72 -11.27 19.91
N GLY A 32 -26.58 -10.75 21.13
CA GLY A 32 -26.12 -9.38 21.38
C GLY A 32 -24.67 -9.11 20.98
N LEU A 33 -23.84 -10.16 20.78
CA LEU A 33 -22.47 -10.00 20.32
C LEU A 33 -22.41 -9.50 18.86
N VAL A 34 -23.38 -9.87 18.02
CA VAL A 34 -23.42 -9.50 16.61
C VAL A 34 -24.65 -8.63 16.34
N PRO A 35 -24.48 -7.33 16.01
CA PRO A 35 -25.61 -6.47 15.69
C PRO A 35 -26.39 -6.95 14.47
N ALA A 36 -27.70 -6.74 14.46
CA ALA A 36 -28.62 -7.15 13.39
C ALA A 36 -28.13 -6.73 11.99
N ALA A 37 -27.69 -5.47 11.84
CA ALA A 37 -27.21 -4.95 10.56
C ALA A 37 -25.98 -5.71 10.04
N VAL A 38 -25.09 -6.15 10.94
CA VAL A 38 -23.87 -6.90 10.61
C VAL A 38 -24.24 -8.34 10.24
N ALA A 39 -25.12 -8.99 11.03
CA ALA A 39 -25.65 -10.32 10.73
C ALA A 39 -26.29 -10.37 9.33
N TRP A 40 -27.11 -9.35 8.99
CA TRP A 40 -27.72 -9.19 7.67
C TRP A 40 -26.71 -8.96 6.55
N LYS A 41 -25.79 -8.02 6.75
CA LYS A 41 -24.81 -7.61 5.74
C LYS A 41 -23.88 -8.76 5.36
N HIS A 42 -23.40 -9.51 6.36
CA HIS A 42 -22.41 -10.55 6.17
C HIS A 42 -23.03 -11.94 5.96
N GLU A 43 -24.36 -12.06 6.03
CA GLU A 43 -25.07 -13.34 6.06
C GLU A 43 -24.45 -14.29 7.11
N VAL A 44 -24.47 -13.86 8.38
CA VAL A 44 -23.93 -14.63 9.51
C VAL A 44 -24.88 -14.64 10.72
N LEU A 45 -24.80 -15.69 11.55
CA LEU A 45 -25.59 -15.82 12.78
C LEU A 45 -24.73 -16.45 13.90
N PRO A 46 -24.52 -15.77 15.05
CA PRO A 46 -23.82 -16.37 16.17
C PRO A 46 -24.69 -17.46 16.81
N LEU A 47 -24.11 -18.61 17.13
CA LEU A 47 -24.86 -19.77 17.66
C LEU A 47 -24.62 -20.04 19.14
N GLU A 48 -23.35 -20.02 19.56
CA GLU A 48 -22.94 -20.31 20.93
C GLU A 48 -21.56 -19.72 21.19
N ARG A 49 -21.24 -19.44 22.45
CA ARG A 49 -19.94 -18.94 22.88
C ARG A 49 -19.38 -19.78 24.01
N THR A 50 -18.06 -19.91 24.05
CA THR A 50 -17.30 -20.37 25.22
C THR A 50 -16.55 -19.17 25.84
N GLU A 51 -15.55 -19.40 26.69
CA GLU A 51 -14.75 -18.32 27.27
C GLU A 51 -13.95 -17.52 26.22
N GLN A 52 -13.48 -18.18 25.15
CA GLN A 52 -12.64 -17.56 24.12
C GLN A 52 -13.13 -17.79 22.69
N THR A 53 -14.07 -18.70 22.45
CA THR A 53 -14.54 -19.02 21.09
C THR A 53 -16.00 -18.64 20.86
N LEU A 54 -16.31 -18.19 19.64
CA LEU A 54 -17.67 -17.92 19.16
C LEU A 54 -17.95 -18.81 17.94
N THR A 55 -18.95 -19.67 18.04
CA THR A 55 -19.43 -20.46 16.90
C THR A 55 -20.34 -19.62 16.02
N LEU A 56 -19.99 -19.46 14.75
CA LEU A 56 -20.67 -18.59 13.80
C LEU A 56 -21.16 -19.36 12.57
N ALA A 57 -22.47 -19.35 12.33
CA ALA A 57 -23.04 -19.88 11.10
C ALA A 57 -22.91 -18.87 9.95
N MET A 58 -22.52 -19.34 8.77
CA MET A 58 -22.47 -18.52 7.56
C MET A 58 -22.79 -19.33 6.29
N THR A 59 -23.22 -18.62 5.24
CA THR A 59 -23.54 -19.21 3.94
C THR A 59 -22.30 -19.56 3.12
N ASP A 60 -21.26 -18.73 3.23
CA ASP A 60 -20.01 -18.88 2.52
C ASP A 60 -18.82 -18.91 3.51
N PRO A 61 -18.25 -20.08 3.82
CA PRO A 61 -17.10 -20.19 4.70
C PRO A 61 -15.81 -19.59 4.13
N THR A 62 -15.77 -19.27 2.84
CA THR A 62 -14.63 -18.62 2.19
C THR A 62 -14.65 -17.10 2.35
N ASN A 63 -15.74 -16.55 2.90
CA ASN A 63 -15.83 -15.15 3.28
C ASN A 63 -15.06 -14.88 4.57
N ILE A 64 -13.73 -14.98 4.48
CA ILE A 64 -12.79 -14.77 5.59
C ILE A 64 -12.95 -13.36 6.16
N LEU A 65 -13.30 -12.38 5.33
CA LEU A 65 -13.57 -11.00 5.76
C LEU A 65 -14.72 -10.94 6.78
N ALA A 66 -15.83 -11.63 6.50
CA ALA A 66 -16.96 -11.70 7.44
C ALA A 66 -16.55 -12.37 8.75
N ARG A 67 -15.76 -13.45 8.70
CA ARG A 67 -15.27 -14.13 9.90
C ARG A 67 -14.39 -13.21 10.74
N ASP A 68 -13.42 -12.56 10.12
CA ASP A 68 -12.43 -11.73 10.80
C ASP A 68 -13.06 -10.44 11.36
N ASP A 69 -14.04 -9.84 10.65
CA ASP A 69 -14.82 -8.71 11.15
C ASP A 69 -15.61 -9.08 12.42
N ILE A 70 -16.25 -10.26 12.44
CA ILE A 70 -16.97 -10.75 13.62
C ILE A 70 -16.01 -11.09 14.77
N SER A 71 -14.87 -11.72 14.48
CA SER A 71 -13.86 -12.03 15.49
C SER A 71 -13.33 -10.75 16.15
N TYR A 72 -12.98 -9.75 15.35
CA TYR A 72 -12.52 -8.46 15.83
C TYR A 72 -13.56 -7.72 16.67
N MET A 73 -14.81 -7.64 16.18
CA MET A 73 -15.88 -6.91 16.87
C MET A 73 -16.27 -7.55 18.20
N THR A 74 -16.24 -8.88 18.27
CA THR A 74 -16.70 -9.62 19.45
C THR A 74 -15.58 -9.95 20.42
N GLY A 75 -14.32 -9.94 19.97
CA GLY A 75 -13.15 -10.33 20.76
C GLY A 75 -12.99 -11.85 20.95
N PHE A 76 -13.77 -12.66 20.24
CA PHE A 76 -13.72 -14.12 20.30
C PHE A 76 -13.00 -14.71 19.08
N ASP A 77 -12.37 -15.85 19.28
CA ASP A 77 -11.92 -16.72 18.19
C ASP A 77 -13.15 -17.32 17.48
N VAL A 78 -13.32 -16.99 16.19
CA VAL A 78 -14.53 -17.41 15.47
C VAL A 78 -14.36 -18.78 14.84
N CYS A 79 -15.12 -19.76 15.35
CA CYS A 79 -15.28 -21.08 14.75
C CYS A 79 -16.45 -21.07 13.78
N VAL A 80 -16.18 -21.28 12.50
CA VAL A 80 -17.20 -21.20 11.44
C VAL A 80 -17.91 -22.54 11.24
N VAL A 81 -19.22 -22.49 11.03
CA VAL A 81 -20.03 -23.61 10.53
C VAL A 81 -20.84 -23.17 9.31
N VAL A 82 -21.09 -24.08 8.36
CA VAL A 82 -21.80 -23.75 7.11
C VAL A 82 -23.29 -24.02 7.27
N ALA A 83 -24.12 -23.03 6.97
CA ALA A 83 -25.57 -23.14 6.99
C ALA A 83 -26.18 -22.86 5.60
N MET A 84 -27.40 -23.36 5.37
CA MET A 84 -28.16 -23.00 4.18
C MET A 84 -28.58 -21.54 4.22
N ARG A 85 -28.48 -20.83 3.10
CA ARG A 85 -28.87 -19.41 3.00
C ARG A 85 -30.31 -19.19 3.40
N SER A 86 -31.23 -20.03 2.94
CA SER A 86 -32.65 -19.96 3.27
C SER A 86 -32.91 -20.07 4.79
N GLU A 87 -32.26 -21.03 5.47
CA GLU A 87 -32.37 -21.20 6.92
C GLU A 87 -31.74 -20.03 7.68
N LEU A 88 -30.54 -19.60 7.28
CA LEU A 88 -29.82 -18.51 7.93
C LEU A 88 -30.60 -17.19 7.85
N GLN A 89 -31.11 -16.82 6.67
CA GLN A 89 -31.90 -15.61 6.50
C GLN A 89 -33.23 -15.69 7.27
N HIS A 90 -33.85 -16.87 7.37
CA HIS A 90 -35.06 -17.07 8.17
C HIS A 90 -34.77 -16.83 9.66
N GLU A 91 -33.71 -17.42 10.20
CA GLU A 91 -33.36 -17.32 11.62
C GLU A 91 -32.82 -15.92 11.98
N ILE A 92 -32.08 -15.24 11.10
CA ILE A 92 -31.72 -13.83 11.30
C ILE A 92 -32.98 -12.95 11.41
N ARG A 93 -34.01 -13.15 10.56
CA ARG A 93 -35.29 -12.43 10.68
C ARG A 93 -35.97 -12.72 12.00
N ARG A 94 -36.02 -13.99 12.40
CA ARG A 94 -36.69 -14.43 13.62
C ARG A 94 -36.04 -13.85 14.87
N HIS A 95 -34.72 -13.86 14.95
CA HIS A 95 -33.97 -13.42 16.12
C HIS A 95 -33.74 -11.90 16.18
N TYR A 96 -33.54 -11.24 15.03
CA TYR A 96 -33.22 -9.80 14.99
C TYR A 96 -34.37 -8.91 14.50
N GLY A 97 -35.44 -9.46 13.95
CA GLY A 97 -36.54 -8.71 13.33
C GLY A 97 -37.42 -7.88 14.28
N GLY A 98 -37.15 -7.92 15.59
CA GLY A 98 -37.91 -7.19 16.62
C GLY A 98 -37.43 -5.76 16.92
N GLN A 99 -36.29 -5.31 16.39
CA GLN A 99 -35.82 -3.92 16.53
C GLN A 99 -35.72 -3.22 15.16
N GLY A 100 -36.46 -2.13 15.02
CA GLY A 100 -36.91 -1.59 13.74
C GLY A 100 -35.84 -0.91 12.87
N GLY A 101 -36.15 -0.93 11.57
CA GLY A 101 -35.53 -0.09 10.54
C GLY A 101 -34.58 -0.87 9.63
N VAL A 102 -35.09 -1.36 8.50
CA VAL A 102 -34.26 -1.75 7.35
C VAL A 102 -33.90 -0.45 6.61
N PRO A 103 -32.63 -0.01 6.53
CA PRO A 103 -32.24 1.00 5.57
C PRO A 103 -32.04 0.30 4.23
N THR A 104 -32.91 0.58 3.27
CA THR A 104 -32.72 0.22 1.86
C THR A 104 -31.46 0.88 1.31
N LEU A 105 -30.46 0.08 0.95
CA LEU A 105 -29.31 0.53 0.16
C LEU A 105 -29.75 0.88 -1.27
N GLY A 106 -29.51 2.12 -1.67
CA GLY A 106 -29.64 2.59 -3.05
C GLY A 106 -28.66 1.89 -3.98
N HIS A 107 -29.11 1.66 -5.21
CA HIS A 107 -28.34 1.07 -6.30
C HIS A 107 -27.06 1.87 -6.58
N PHE A 108 -25.90 1.27 -6.37
CA PHE A 108 -24.65 1.69 -7.00
C PHE A 108 -24.34 0.79 -8.19
N ASN A 109 -24.34 1.41 -9.36
CA ASN A 109 -23.93 0.80 -10.62
C ASN A 109 -22.44 0.45 -10.53
N THR A 110 -22.06 -0.81 -10.70
CA THR A 110 -20.66 -1.26 -10.75
C THR A 110 -20.18 -1.25 -12.20
N PRO A 111 -19.20 -0.42 -12.59
CA PRO A 111 -18.45 -0.67 -13.81
C PRO A 111 -17.55 -1.89 -13.59
N LYS A 112 -17.57 -2.80 -14.55
CA LYS A 112 -16.77 -4.02 -14.62
C LYS A 112 -15.27 -3.65 -14.64
N ALA A 113 -14.55 -3.93 -13.55
CA ALA A 113 -13.11 -3.72 -13.47
C ALA A 113 -12.37 -4.65 -14.46
N ALA A 114 -11.56 -4.05 -15.34
CA ALA A 114 -10.55 -4.76 -16.10
C ALA A 114 -9.36 -5.09 -15.19
N ALA A 115 -8.67 -6.20 -15.46
CA ALA A 115 -7.50 -6.63 -14.69
C ALA A 115 -6.42 -5.52 -14.63
N PRO A 116 -5.85 -5.22 -13.45
CA PRO A 116 -4.82 -4.21 -13.31
C PRO A 116 -3.52 -4.63 -14.03
N PRO A 117 -2.75 -3.68 -14.61
CA PRO A 117 -1.49 -3.98 -15.26
C PRO A 117 -0.41 -4.29 -14.21
N THR A 118 0.28 -5.42 -14.38
CA THR A 118 1.44 -5.87 -13.59
C THR A 118 2.42 -4.73 -13.28
N VAL A 119 2.45 -4.29 -12.03
CA VAL A 119 3.46 -3.37 -11.49
C VAL A 119 4.81 -4.07 -11.62
N ALA A 120 5.81 -3.37 -12.16
CA ALA A 120 7.17 -3.92 -12.22
C ALA A 120 7.68 -4.03 -10.77
N SER A 121 8.04 -5.24 -10.34
CA SER A 121 8.66 -5.47 -9.04
C SER A 121 9.96 -4.67 -8.93
N VAL A 122 10.06 -3.86 -7.89
CA VAL A 122 11.30 -3.15 -7.51
C VAL A 122 12.28 -4.20 -6.98
N SER A 123 13.51 -4.24 -7.50
CA SER A 123 14.55 -5.05 -6.87
C SER A 123 15.28 -4.21 -5.83
N VAL A 124 15.54 -4.79 -4.66
CA VAL A 124 16.32 -4.14 -3.60
C VAL A 124 17.71 -3.75 -4.11
N ALA A 125 18.27 -4.52 -5.06
CA ALA A 125 19.53 -4.21 -5.72
C ALA A 125 19.52 -2.88 -6.48
N ASP A 126 18.41 -2.54 -7.14
CA ASP A 126 18.27 -1.27 -7.87
C ASP A 126 18.22 -0.07 -6.91
N MET A 127 17.60 -0.23 -5.73
CA MET A 127 17.60 0.80 -4.68
C MET A 127 18.98 0.94 -4.03
N MET A 128 19.65 -0.17 -3.71
CA MET A 128 20.98 -0.17 -3.10
C MET A 128 22.05 0.42 -4.02
N SER A 129 21.95 0.17 -5.33
CA SER A 129 22.84 0.81 -6.32
C SER A 129 22.68 2.32 -6.39
N ALA A 130 21.52 2.87 -6.02
CA ALA A 130 21.26 4.30 -6.04
C ALA A 130 21.73 5.03 -4.77
N ILE A 131 21.90 4.32 -3.65
CA ILE A 131 22.24 4.90 -2.33
C ILE A 131 23.75 5.04 -2.11
N GLY A 132 24.60 4.43 -2.94
CA GLY A 132 26.04 4.73 -2.94
C GLY A 132 26.73 4.54 -1.59
N GLY A 133 26.90 3.30 -1.13
CA GLY A 133 27.89 2.91 -0.11
C GLY A 133 27.70 3.42 1.33
N GLU A 134 26.74 4.29 1.64
CA GLU A 134 26.54 4.79 3.01
C GLU A 134 25.61 3.92 3.90
N LEU A 135 25.33 2.68 3.48
CA LEU A 135 24.54 1.70 4.24
C LEU A 135 25.25 0.34 4.34
N ASP A 136 26.56 0.34 4.63
CA ASP A 136 27.34 -0.90 4.83
C ASP A 136 26.80 -1.78 5.98
N ASP A 137 25.89 -1.27 6.82
CA ASP A 137 25.21 -2.02 7.90
C ASP A 137 23.82 -2.59 7.51
N VAL A 138 23.35 -2.39 6.28
CA VAL A 138 22.06 -2.96 5.82
C VAL A 138 22.29 -4.32 5.17
N GLN A 139 22.27 -5.38 5.99
CA GLN A 139 22.17 -6.74 5.46
C GLN A 139 20.77 -6.97 4.90
N VAL A 140 20.69 -7.20 3.58
CA VAL A 140 19.51 -7.81 2.97
C VAL A 140 19.47 -9.27 3.41
N LEU A 141 18.74 -9.55 4.50
CA LEU A 141 18.46 -10.92 4.91
C LEU A 141 17.56 -11.55 3.84
N ALA A 142 18.15 -12.35 2.97
CA ALA A 142 17.44 -13.22 2.05
C ALA A 142 16.94 -14.47 2.80
N ASP A 143 16.27 -14.26 3.93
CA ASP A 143 15.71 -15.34 4.73
C ASP A 143 14.18 -15.29 4.59
N GLU A 144 13.61 -16.39 4.11
CA GLU A 144 12.16 -16.65 4.14
C GLU A 144 11.62 -16.79 5.58
N GLU A 145 12.47 -16.57 6.59
CA GLU A 145 12.24 -16.70 8.04
C GLU A 145 12.61 -15.43 8.82
N SER A 146 12.49 -14.23 8.23
CA SER A 146 12.56 -13.02 9.07
C SER A 146 11.32 -12.97 9.98
N ASN A 147 11.54 -13.08 11.31
CA ASN A 147 10.50 -12.93 12.34
C ASN A 147 10.06 -11.47 12.53
N ALA A 148 10.34 -10.59 11.57
CA ALA A 148 10.00 -9.18 11.68
C ALA A 148 8.48 -9.02 11.60
N SER A 149 7.91 -8.45 12.65
CA SER A 149 6.48 -8.18 12.72
C SER A 149 6.18 -6.92 11.90
N VAL A 150 5.76 -7.12 10.65
CA VAL A 150 5.42 -6.03 9.73
C VAL A 150 3.92 -5.74 9.80
N PHE A 151 3.57 -4.49 10.07
CA PHE A 151 2.18 -4.03 10.04
C PHE A 151 1.96 -3.03 8.93
N GLU A 152 0.88 -3.18 8.17
CA GLU A 152 0.53 -2.27 7.08
C GLU A 152 -0.86 -1.65 7.29
N LEU A 153 -0.95 -0.31 7.23
CA LEU A 153 -2.19 0.45 7.30
C LEU A 153 -2.55 1.00 5.92
N LYS A 154 -3.74 0.64 5.41
CA LYS A 154 -4.26 1.12 4.11
C LYS A 154 -5.66 1.69 4.22
N GLU A 155 -5.94 2.76 3.47
CA GLU A 155 -7.25 3.41 3.44
C GLU A 155 -8.34 2.50 2.85
N SER A 156 -9.61 2.64 3.27
CA SER A 156 -10.71 1.82 2.74
C SER A 156 -10.92 1.96 1.23
N ALA A 157 -10.56 3.12 0.64
CA ALA A 157 -10.74 3.41 -0.77
C ALA A 157 -9.65 2.78 -1.67
N ASP A 158 -8.53 2.38 -1.08
CA ASP A 158 -7.50 1.57 -1.72
C ASP A 158 -7.59 0.14 -1.19
N PRO A 159 -8.17 -0.82 -1.94
CA PRO A 159 -8.16 -2.21 -1.50
C PRO A 159 -6.72 -2.67 -1.29
N VAL A 160 -6.50 -3.62 -0.37
CA VAL A 160 -5.19 -4.27 -0.24
C VAL A 160 -4.77 -4.78 -1.61
N GLU A 161 -3.82 -4.09 -2.27
CA GLU A 161 -3.47 -4.36 -3.67
C GLU A 161 -3.01 -5.81 -3.85
N TYR A 162 -2.31 -6.34 -2.84
CA TYR A 162 -1.81 -7.71 -2.77
C TYR A 162 -1.76 -8.18 -1.31
N ASN A 163 -2.20 -9.41 -1.05
CA ASN A 163 -2.01 -10.06 0.24
C ASN A 163 -0.54 -10.48 0.37
N LEU A 164 0.20 -9.85 1.27
CA LEU A 164 1.61 -10.13 1.51
C LEU A 164 1.73 -11.16 2.63
N LYS A 165 2.13 -12.38 2.27
CA LYS A 165 2.38 -13.44 3.25
C LYS A 165 3.43 -12.97 4.26
N GLY A 166 3.14 -13.10 5.55
CA GLY A 166 4.02 -12.67 6.64
C GLY A 166 3.85 -11.21 7.08
N VAL A 167 2.97 -10.44 6.44
CA VAL A 167 2.64 -9.06 6.82
C VAL A 167 1.24 -8.99 7.39
N ASN A 168 1.10 -8.36 8.55
CA ASN A 168 -0.19 -8.09 9.17
C ASN A 168 -0.80 -6.82 8.54
N GLN A 169 -1.66 -7.01 7.54
CA GLN A 169 -2.29 -5.92 6.80
C GLN A 169 -3.65 -5.58 7.39
N VAL A 170 -3.87 -4.31 7.75
CA VAL A 170 -5.16 -3.81 8.26
C VAL A 170 -5.68 -2.71 7.36
N GLN A 171 -6.92 -2.89 6.92
CA GLN A 171 -7.66 -1.89 6.19
C GLN A 171 -8.41 -0.97 7.15
N ILE A 172 -8.23 0.33 6.95
CA ILE A 172 -8.94 1.40 7.65
C ILE A 172 -10.41 1.34 7.24
N ASN A 173 -11.30 1.46 8.22
CA ASN A 173 -12.73 1.48 8.02
C ASN A 173 -13.35 2.47 9.02
N GLU A 174 -13.52 3.70 8.57
CA GLU A 174 -14.08 4.77 9.38
C GLU A 174 -15.52 4.49 9.82
N GLY A 175 -16.29 3.75 9.00
CA GLY A 175 -17.68 3.41 9.28
C GLY A 175 -17.87 2.54 10.54
N VAL A 176 -16.81 1.88 11.01
CA VAL A 176 -16.78 1.11 12.27
C VAL A 176 -15.79 1.70 13.29
N GLY A 177 -15.32 2.93 13.07
CA GLY A 177 -14.38 3.62 13.96
C GLY A 177 -12.92 3.17 13.87
N ARG A 178 -12.56 2.34 12.88
CA ARG A 178 -11.18 1.88 12.64
C ARG A 178 -10.44 2.93 11.79
N THR A 179 -10.02 4.02 12.42
CA THR A 179 -9.21 5.09 11.80
C THR A 179 -7.71 4.75 11.81
N PHE A 180 -6.90 5.46 11.00
CA PHE A 180 -5.44 5.34 11.01
C PHE A 180 -4.85 5.47 12.41
N ALA A 181 -5.22 6.52 13.14
CA ALA A 181 -4.73 6.76 14.48
C ALA A 181 -5.11 5.64 15.47
N SER A 182 -6.33 5.09 15.37
CA SER A 182 -6.78 3.99 16.24
C SER A 182 -6.03 2.69 15.97
N ALA A 183 -5.83 2.35 14.68
CA ALA A 183 -5.15 1.14 14.24
C ALA A 183 -3.65 1.22 14.57
N LEU A 184 -3.02 2.37 14.30
CA LEU A 184 -1.61 2.59 14.63
C LEU A 184 -1.34 2.51 16.13
N ARG A 185 -2.23 3.06 16.99
CA ARG A 185 -2.12 2.90 18.45
C ARG A 185 -2.28 1.45 18.89
N ALA A 186 -3.11 0.66 18.21
CA ALA A 186 -3.24 -0.77 18.50
C ALA A 186 -1.98 -1.53 18.13
N PHE A 187 -1.37 -1.20 16.99
CA PHE A 187 -0.13 -1.81 16.52
C PHE A 187 1.04 -1.56 17.46
N LEU A 188 1.19 -0.35 17.99
CA LEU A 188 2.23 -0.05 18.98
C LEU A 188 2.13 -0.88 20.27
N ARG A 189 1.03 -1.61 20.50
CA ARG A 189 0.88 -2.58 21.61
C ARG A 189 1.15 -4.03 21.20
N GLN A 190 1.41 -4.28 19.92
CA GLN A 190 1.73 -5.60 19.36
C GLN A 190 3.24 -5.79 19.18
N ASP A 191 4.05 -4.88 19.73
CA ASP A 191 5.52 -4.90 19.64
C ASP A 191 6.05 -5.03 18.19
N PRO A 192 5.66 -4.12 17.26
CA PRO A 192 6.01 -4.25 15.87
C PRO A 192 7.49 -3.88 15.61
N ASP A 193 8.13 -4.53 14.64
CA ASP A 193 9.47 -4.12 14.18
C ASP A 193 9.39 -3.06 13.07
N VAL A 194 8.44 -3.26 12.14
CA VAL A 194 8.27 -2.44 10.94
C VAL A 194 6.81 -2.02 10.81
N ILE A 195 6.58 -0.74 10.55
CA ILE A 195 5.25 -0.18 10.35
C ILE A 195 5.20 0.51 8.99
N LEU A 196 4.29 0.07 8.12
CA LEU A 196 3.97 0.75 6.88
C LEU A 196 2.65 1.51 7.06
N VAL A 197 2.74 2.84 7.00
CA VAL A 197 1.58 3.73 7.02
C VAL A 197 1.37 4.22 5.61
N GLY A 198 0.30 3.79 4.93
CA GLY A 198 0.05 4.07 3.51
C GLY A 198 0.31 5.54 3.13
N GLU A 199 -0.58 6.44 3.52
CA GLU A 199 -0.44 7.88 3.26
C GLU A 199 -1.03 8.68 4.44
N PRO A 200 -0.21 9.40 5.23
CA PRO A 200 -0.70 10.20 6.33
C PRO A 200 -1.28 11.51 5.76
N ARG A 201 -2.60 11.64 5.78
CA ARG A 201 -3.32 12.82 5.25
C ARG A 201 -3.52 13.93 6.26
N ASP A 202 -3.42 13.61 7.54
CA ASP A 202 -3.66 14.51 8.65
C ASP A 202 -2.46 14.56 9.62
N LEU A 203 -2.44 15.61 10.43
CA LEU A 203 -1.40 15.86 11.42
C LEU A 203 -1.34 14.75 12.48
N GLU A 204 -2.49 14.20 12.90
CA GLU A 204 -2.55 13.20 13.96
C GLU A 204 -1.81 11.92 13.53
N THR A 205 -2.14 11.40 12.36
CA THR A 205 -1.53 10.20 11.78
C THR A 205 -0.04 10.41 11.58
N ALA A 206 0.38 11.55 11.00
CA ALA A 206 1.79 11.88 10.82
C ALA A 206 2.56 11.97 12.15
N GLN A 207 1.97 12.58 13.19
CA GLN A 207 2.59 12.66 14.51
C GLN A 207 2.76 11.29 15.16
N ILE A 208 1.78 10.39 15.05
CA ILE A 208 1.89 9.05 15.61
C ILE A 208 2.96 8.25 14.85
N SER A 209 3.03 8.35 13.52
CA SER A 209 4.07 7.71 12.70
C SER A 209 5.47 8.15 13.11
N ILE A 210 5.67 9.45 13.31
CA ILE A 210 6.98 9.99 13.72
C ILE A 210 7.33 9.57 15.15
N ARG A 211 6.37 9.55 16.06
CA ARG A 211 6.61 9.05 17.43
C ARG A 211 6.99 7.58 17.42
N ALA A 212 6.33 6.75 16.61
CA ALA A 212 6.70 5.35 16.43
C ALA A 212 8.15 5.22 15.95
N ALA A 213 8.56 6.02 14.95
CA ALA A 213 9.94 6.05 14.48
C ALA A 213 10.95 6.42 15.59
N LEU A 214 10.62 7.41 16.41
CA LEU A 214 11.48 7.85 17.52
C LEU A 214 11.55 6.86 18.69
N THR A 215 10.60 5.92 18.79
CA THR A 215 10.62 4.85 19.81
C THR A 215 11.23 3.55 19.28
N GLY A 216 11.97 3.59 18.16
CA GLY A 216 12.76 2.46 17.66
C GLY A 216 12.09 1.62 16.57
N HIS A 217 10.92 2.01 16.05
CA HIS A 217 10.26 1.29 14.96
C HIS A 217 10.77 1.77 13.60
N LEU A 218 10.93 0.87 12.63
CA LEU A 218 11.16 1.28 11.25
C LEU A 218 9.83 1.65 10.59
N VAL A 219 9.66 2.92 10.21
CA VAL A 219 8.39 3.42 9.65
C VAL A 219 8.55 3.76 8.18
N PHE A 220 7.77 3.09 7.33
CA PHE A 220 7.58 3.44 5.93
C PHE A 220 6.29 4.22 5.74
N SER A 221 6.34 5.25 4.89
CA SER A 221 5.15 5.99 4.54
C SER A 221 5.27 6.66 3.18
N THR A 222 4.15 7.05 2.58
CA THR A 222 4.13 7.76 1.30
C THR A 222 3.52 9.14 1.45
N LEU A 223 3.99 10.09 0.63
CA LEU A 223 3.47 11.44 0.52
C LEU A 223 3.46 11.86 -0.94
N HIS A 224 2.46 12.67 -1.32
CA HIS A 224 2.36 13.22 -2.67
C HIS A 224 3.18 14.51 -2.80
N THR A 225 4.44 14.35 -3.17
CA THR A 225 5.34 15.47 -3.49
C THR A 225 5.95 15.30 -4.89
N ASN A 226 6.51 16.39 -5.42
CA ASN A 226 7.12 16.39 -6.74
C ASN A 226 8.56 15.88 -6.72
N ASP A 227 9.27 16.07 -5.61
CA ASP A 227 10.66 15.71 -5.39
C ASP A 227 10.90 15.39 -3.90
N SER A 228 12.10 14.90 -3.59
CA SER A 228 12.49 14.45 -2.26
C SER A 228 12.62 15.61 -1.27
N PRO A 229 13.32 16.73 -1.57
CA PRO A 229 13.40 17.88 -0.66
C PRO A 229 12.04 18.47 -0.27
N SER A 230 11.08 18.51 -1.21
CA SER A 230 9.72 19.03 -0.97
C SER A 230 8.94 18.19 0.05
N THR A 231 9.35 16.95 0.31
CA THR A 231 8.75 16.08 1.33
C THR A 231 8.96 16.63 2.74
N ILE A 232 10.14 17.21 3.01
CA ILE A 232 10.44 17.87 4.28
C ILE A 232 9.51 19.08 4.47
N ALA A 233 9.39 19.93 3.44
CA ALA A 233 8.49 21.08 3.47
C ALA A 233 7.03 20.65 3.70
N ARG A 234 6.57 19.60 3.02
CA ARG A 234 5.21 19.07 3.17
C ARG A 234 4.92 18.59 4.59
N LEU A 235 5.87 17.91 5.24
CA LEU A 235 5.73 17.48 6.64
C LEU A 235 5.60 18.69 7.59
N ILE A 236 6.41 19.72 7.37
CA ILE A 236 6.34 20.96 8.16
C ILE A 236 5.01 21.69 7.94
N ASP A 237 4.56 21.79 6.69
CA ASP A 237 3.28 22.42 6.32
C ASP A 237 2.06 21.69 6.91
N MET A 238 2.15 20.37 7.08
CA MET A 238 1.14 19.58 7.79
C MET A 238 1.07 19.89 9.29
N GLY A 239 2.07 20.59 9.84
CA GLY A 239 2.16 20.97 11.25
C GLY A 239 3.13 20.12 12.07
N ILE A 240 3.99 19.31 11.43
CA ILE A 240 5.04 18.59 12.14
C ILE A 240 6.17 19.57 12.52
N PRO A 241 6.54 19.67 13.80
CA PRO A 241 7.67 20.49 14.22
C PRO A 241 8.98 20.09 13.51
N PRO A 242 9.80 21.04 13.03
CA PRO A 242 11.05 20.75 12.31
C PRO A 242 12.00 19.82 13.06
N PHE A 243 12.08 19.95 14.40
CA PHE A 243 12.93 19.07 15.20
C PHE A 243 12.50 17.60 15.19
N LEU A 244 11.20 17.32 15.02
CA LEU A 244 10.70 15.95 14.89
C LEU A 244 11.02 15.39 13.50
N VAL A 245 10.91 16.20 12.45
CA VAL A 245 11.33 15.79 11.09
C VAL A 245 12.83 15.50 11.07
N ALA A 246 13.64 16.43 11.59
CA ALA A 246 15.10 16.32 11.62
C ALA A 246 15.61 15.14 12.48
N SER A 247 14.86 14.68 13.48
CA SER A 247 15.27 13.56 14.34
C SER A 247 14.75 12.20 13.86
N SER A 248 13.64 12.14 13.11
CA SER A 248 13.00 10.88 12.71
C SER A 248 13.20 10.49 11.25
N LEU A 249 13.34 11.46 10.33
CA LEU A 249 13.44 11.17 8.91
C LEU A 249 14.85 10.65 8.58
N VAL A 250 14.92 9.51 7.90
CA VAL A 250 16.19 8.85 7.54
C VAL A 250 16.47 8.94 6.04
N LEU A 251 15.45 8.65 5.23
CA LEU A 251 15.57 8.55 3.77
C LEU A 251 14.27 9.04 3.13
N VAL A 252 14.40 9.79 2.04
CA VAL A 252 13.27 10.10 1.17
C VAL A 252 13.56 9.55 -0.22
N VAL A 253 12.58 8.88 -0.81
CA VAL A 253 12.64 8.37 -2.17
C VAL A 253 11.50 8.96 -2.98
N ALA A 254 11.81 9.82 -3.94
CA ALA A 254 10.85 10.25 -4.94
C ALA A 254 10.87 9.28 -6.13
N GLN A 255 9.69 8.93 -6.64
CA GLN A 255 9.53 8.00 -7.75
C GLN A 255 8.66 8.58 -8.86
N ARG A 256 9.05 8.31 -10.11
CA ARG A 256 8.20 8.49 -11.30
C ARG A 256 8.24 7.25 -12.18
N LEU A 257 7.13 6.95 -12.85
CA LEU A 257 7.04 5.86 -13.82
C LEU A 257 7.04 6.43 -15.25
N GLY A 258 8.11 6.15 -15.98
CA GLY A 258 8.20 6.37 -17.42
C GLY A 258 7.87 5.12 -18.21
N ARG A 259 7.65 5.26 -19.51
CA ARG A 259 7.55 4.14 -20.46
C ARG A 259 8.93 3.75 -20.98
N LYS A 260 9.08 2.49 -21.36
CA LYS A 260 10.28 1.98 -22.04
C LYS A 260 10.12 2.04 -23.56
N VAL A 261 11.22 2.26 -24.28
CA VAL A 261 11.25 2.09 -25.74
C VAL A 261 10.85 0.65 -26.09
N CYS A 262 9.94 0.49 -27.06
CA CYS A 262 9.47 -0.82 -27.47
C CYS A 262 10.62 -1.65 -28.05
N ALA A 263 10.95 -2.78 -27.41
CA ALA A 263 12.02 -3.67 -27.86
C ALA A 263 11.83 -4.21 -29.29
N ALA A 264 10.59 -4.38 -29.75
CA ALA A 264 10.29 -4.93 -31.08
C ALA A 264 10.46 -3.92 -32.23
N CYS A 265 10.48 -2.62 -31.94
CA CYS A 265 10.62 -1.57 -32.96
C CYS A 265 11.59 -0.46 -32.56
N LYS A 266 12.53 -0.80 -31.67
CA LYS A 266 13.62 0.06 -31.20
C LYS A 266 14.57 0.33 -32.37
N GLU A 267 14.82 1.60 -32.64
CA GLU A 267 15.70 2.08 -33.70
C GLU A 267 16.76 3.03 -33.10
N PRO A 268 18.05 2.83 -33.44
CA PRO A 268 19.10 3.74 -33.01
C PRO A 268 19.05 5.05 -33.79
N TYR A 269 19.46 6.14 -33.16
CA TYR A 269 19.80 7.39 -33.80
C TYR A 269 21.03 8.00 -33.12
N GLU A 270 21.88 8.68 -33.88
CA GLU A 270 23.02 9.38 -33.33
C GLU A 270 22.60 10.74 -32.77
N ALA A 271 23.11 11.06 -31.59
CA ALA A 271 22.99 12.38 -30.98
C ALA A 271 24.22 12.67 -30.12
N ASP A 272 24.47 13.94 -29.89
CA ASP A 272 25.53 14.38 -28.98
C ASP A 272 25.02 14.37 -27.54
N GLU A 273 25.82 13.89 -26.59
CA GLU A 273 25.55 14.02 -25.16
C GLU A 273 25.28 15.49 -24.76
N GLU A 274 25.96 16.44 -25.43
CA GLU A 274 25.76 17.87 -25.20
C GLU A 274 24.31 18.32 -25.44
N SER A 275 23.55 17.61 -26.29
CA SER A 275 22.12 17.87 -26.50
C SER A 275 21.26 17.61 -25.26
N LEU A 276 21.77 16.89 -24.26
CA LEU A 276 21.08 16.61 -23.01
C LEU A 276 21.34 17.68 -21.93
N ALA A 277 22.39 18.50 -22.08
CA ALA A 277 22.77 19.52 -21.11
C ALA A 277 21.64 20.55 -20.82
N PRO A 278 20.87 21.04 -21.82
CA PRO A 278 19.73 21.93 -21.56
C PRO A 278 18.63 21.32 -20.69
N TYR A 279 18.60 19.99 -20.58
CA TYR A 279 17.63 19.26 -19.76
C TYR A 279 18.19 18.88 -18.38
N GLY A 280 19.38 19.36 -18.00
CA GLY A 280 19.96 19.14 -16.67
C GLY A 280 20.88 17.92 -16.57
N HIS A 281 21.29 17.34 -17.69
CA HIS A 281 22.33 16.31 -17.71
C HIS A 281 23.71 16.90 -17.39
N VAL A 282 24.47 16.23 -16.54
CA VAL A 282 25.87 16.58 -16.27
C VAL A 282 26.74 15.77 -17.22
N LEU A 283 27.49 16.45 -18.09
CA LEU A 283 28.31 15.81 -19.11
C LEU A 283 29.33 14.86 -18.48
N THR A 284 29.39 13.65 -19.03
CA THR A 284 30.30 12.58 -18.63
C THR A 284 31.42 12.36 -19.64
N GLY A 285 31.35 13.01 -20.81
CA GLY A 285 32.38 12.93 -21.86
C GLY A 285 32.12 11.81 -22.88
N LEU A 286 30.86 11.39 -23.05
CA LEU A 286 30.45 10.40 -24.05
C LEU A 286 30.54 10.95 -25.47
N GLY A 287 30.37 12.26 -25.66
CA GLY A 287 30.33 12.91 -26.96
C GLY A 287 29.18 12.37 -27.82
N LYS A 288 29.46 12.11 -29.10
CA LYS A 288 28.47 11.50 -30.01
C LYS A 288 28.26 10.03 -29.66
N THR A 289 27.03 9.69 -29.31
CA THR A 289 26.63 8.34 -28.92
C THR A 289 25.30 7.94 -29.56
N GLN A 290 24.96 6.66 -29.45
CA GLN A 290 23.71 6.11 -29.97
C GLN A 290 22.61 6.18 -28.91
N PHE A 291 21.57 6.95 -29.20
CA PHE A 291 20.31 6.91 -28.49
C PHE A 291 19.29 6.07 -29.24
N TYR A 292 18.14 5.85 -28.62
CA TYR A 292 17.13 4.95 -29.16
C TYR A 292 15.74 5.55 -29.10
N LYS A 293 14.94 5.27 -30.12
CA LYS A 293 13.52 5.62 -30.20
C LYS A 293 12.73 4.44 -30.74
N GLY A 294 11.43 4.41 -30.51
CA GLY A 294 10.56 3.41 -31.12
C GLY A 294 9.89 3.98 -32.36
N ARG A 295 9.97 3.29 -33.52
CA ARG A 295 9.24 3.71 -34.73
C ARG A 295 7.72 3.50 -34.66
N GLY A 296 7.26 2.67 -33.72
CA GLY A 296 5.88 2.19 -33.63
C GLY A 296 5.66 0.89 -34.42
N CYS A 297 5.01 -0.09 -33.78
CA CYS A 297 4.61 -1.34 -34.42
C CYS A 297 3.39 -1.93 -33.73
N ALA A 298 2.80 -2.99 -34.31
CA ALA A 298 1.65 -3.67 -33.73
C ALA A 298 1.87 -4.12 -32.28
N ALA A 299 3.08 -4.56 -31.90
CA ALA A 299 3.36 -5.04 -30.56
C ALA A 299 3.23 -3.97 -29.46
N CYS A 300 3.40 -2.69 -29.81
CA CYS A 300 3.25 -1.54 -28.90
C CYS A 300 2.05 -0.65 -29.26
N ASN A 301 1.10 -1.17 -30.06
CA ASN A 301 -0.04 -0.41 -30.57
C ASN A 301 0.39 0.90 -31.25
N PHE A 302 1.48 0.84 -32.02
CA PHE A 302 2.05 1.95 -32.79
C PHE A 302 2.52 3.16 -31.96
N THR A 303 2.67 3.02 -30.63
CA THR A 303 3.14 4.12 -29.77
C THR A 303 4.65 4.31 -29.75
N GLY A 304 5.42 3.30 -30.19
CA GLY A 304 6.87 3.24 -30.04
C GLY A 304 7.35 2.87 -28.63
N MET A 305 6.45 2.72 -27.66
CA MET A 305 6.77 2.50 -26.25
C MET A 305 6.03 1.28 -25.71
N LYS A 306 6.70 0.43 -24.92
CA LYS A 306 6.07 -0.74 -24.29
C LYS A 306 6.74 -1.11 -22.98
N GLY A 307 5.93 -1.28 -21.93
CA GLY A 307 6.41 -1.51 -20.57
C GLY A 307 6.74 -0.21 -19.84
N ARG A 308 7.12 -0.33 -18.57
CA ARG A 308 7.40 0.78 -17.67
C ARG A 308 8.80 0.68 -17.10
N ILE A 309 9.38 1.82 -16.75
CA ILE A 309 10.61 1.98 -15.98
C ILE A 309 10.36 2.95 -14.84
N ALA A 310 10.94 2.67 -13.67
CA ALA A 310 10.95 3.58 -12.56
C ALA A 310 12.19 4.49 -12.63
N LEU A 311 11.96 5.77 -12.35
CA LEU A 311 13.00 6.77 -12.12
C LEU A 311 12.98 7.08 -10.62
N TYR A 312 14.15 7.07 -10.01
CA TYR A 312 14.33 7.27 -8.58
C TYR A 312 15.21 8.48 -8.33
N GLU A 313 14.77 9.29 -7.38
CA GLU A 313 15.59 10.29 -6.71
C GLU A 313 15.63 9.88 -5.25
N VAL A 314 16.84 9.69 -4.74
CA VAL A 314 17.07 9.09 -3.42
C VAL A 314 17.87 10.07 -2.59
N MET A 315 17.27 10.53 -1.50
CA MET A 315 17.82 11.56 -0.63
C MET A 315 18.00 11.01 0.79
N PRO A 316 19.19 10.50 1.14
CA PRO A 316 19.55 10.24 2.53
C PRO A 316 19.54 11.55 3.33
N VAL A 317 19.00 11.51 4.55
CA VAL A 317 18.94 12.70 5.42
C VAL A 317 20.18 12.73 6.31
N SER A 318 21.24 13.32 5.77
CA SER A 318 22.54 13.55 6.43
C SER A 318 22.44 14.53 7.60
N GLN A 319 23.44 14.55 8.48
CA GLN A 319 23.48 15.48 9.61
C GLN A 319 23.38 16.96 9.18
N GLU A 320 24.04 17.33 8.08
CA GLU A 320 23.97 18.67 7.53
C GLU A 320 22.54 19.02 7.10
N LEU A 321 21.84 18.11 6.41
CA LEU A 321 20.44 18.29 6.06
C LEU A 321 19.54 18.40 7.29
N ARG A 322 19.81 17.63 8.36
CA ARG A 322 19.07 17.76 9.64
C ARG A 322 19.22 19.15 10.24
N ASP A 323 20.46 19.67 10.29
CA ASP A 323 20.74 21.01 10.78
C ASP A 323 20.06 22.07 9.91
N MET A 324 20.00 21.84 8.59
CA MET A 324 19.25 22.67 7.63
C MET A 324 17.75 22.71 7.90
N VAL A 325 17.14 21.57 8.22
CA VAL A 325 15.72 21.50 8.61
C VAL A 325 15.48 22.31 9.88
N LEU A 326 16.36 22.21 10.88
CA LEU A 326 16.24 22.94 12.15
C LEU A 326 16.32 24.47 11.98
N ARG A 327 17.13 24.94 11.04
CA ARG A 327 17.24 26.37 10.68
C ARG A 327 16.22 26.82 9.62
N SER A 328 15.25 25.97 9.29
CA SER A 328 14.21 26.25 8.29
C SER A 328 14.77 26.67 6.92
N ALA A 329 15.81 25.98 6.45
CA ALA A 329 16.37 26.20 5.12
C ALA A 329 15.32 25.95 4.03
N SER A 330 15.46 26.65 2.91
CA SER A 330 14.58 26.48 1.75
C SER A 330 14.77 25.12 1.08
N THR A 331 13.75 24.66 0.35
CA THR A 331 13.83 23.42 -0.45
C THR A 331 14.96 23.46 -1.48
N SER A 332 15.26 24.64 -2.03
CA SER A 332 16.37 24.83 -2.97
C SER A 332 17.74 24.64 -2.30
N GLU A 333 17.94 25.17 -1.09
CA GLU A 333 19.18 24.95 -0.34
C GLU A 333 19.34 23.46 0.02
N LEU A 334 18.28 22.81 0.51
CA LEU A 334 18.29 21.38 0.81
C LEU A 334 18.64 20.56 -0.43
N ARG A 335 18.05 20.89 -1.60
CA ARG A 335 18.35 20.23 -2.87
C ARG A 335 19.83 20.36 -3.24
N GLN A 336 20.41 21.55 -3.14
CA GLN A 336 21.81 21.78 -3.49
C GLN A 336 22.76 20.92 -2.64
N VAL A 337 22.53 20.87 -1.32
CA VAL A 337 23.35 20.06 -0.41
C VAL A 337 23.16 18.57 -0.71
N ALA A 338 21.92 18.11 -0.88
CA ALA A 338 21.65 16.73 -1.24
C ALA A 338 22.32 16.32 -2.58
N GLN A 339 22.28 17.19 -3.59
CA GLN A 339 22.97 16.95 -4.86
C GLN A 339 24.50 16.92 -4.71
N SER A 340 25.07 17.82 -3.89
CA SER A 340 26.51 17.78 -3.61
C SER A 340 26.93 16.52 -2.86
N GLN A 341 26.00 15.91 -2.12
CA GLN A 341 26.16 14.63 -1.43
C GLN A 341 25.80 13.42 -2.32
N GLY A 342 25.55 13.62 -3.61
CA GLY A 342 25.39 12.54 -4.60
C GLY A 342 23.95 12.22 -5.01
N MET A 343 22.94 12.92 -4.47
CA MET A 343 21.55 12.78 -4.93
C MET A 343 21.44 13.21 -6.41
N LYS A 344 20.92 12.31 -7.24
CA LYS A 344 20.51 12.63 -8.62
C LYS A 344 19.03 12.97 -8.63
N THR A 345 18.66 14.06 -9.30
CA THR A 345 17.25 14.42 -9.46
C THR A 345 16.52 13.38 -10.31
N LEU A 346 15.19 13.34 -10.22
CA LEU A 346 14.37 12.46 -11.08
C LEU A 346 14.69 12.65 -12.57
N ARG A 347 14.93 13.89 -12.98
CA ARG A 347 15.30 14.20 -14.37
C ARG A 347 16.69 13.68 -14.72
N GLN A 348 17.70 13.90 -13.88
CA GLN A 348 19.04 13.37 -14.08
C GLN A 348 19.04 11.84 -14.17
N ALA A 349 18.35 11.17 -13.24
CA ALA A 349 18.17 9.72 -13.26
C ALA A 349 17.48 9.25 -14.56
N GLY A 350 16.47 9.98 -15.03
CA GLY A 350 15.82 9.74 -16.32
C GLY A 350 16.74 9.86 -17.52
N LEU A 351 17.57 10.90 -17.57
CA LEU A 351 18.50 11.14 -18.68
C LEU A 351 19.60 10.06 -18.74
N LEU A 352 20.04 9.52 -17.60
CA LEU A 352 20.89 8.33 -17.60
C LEU A 352 20.20 7.13 -18.26
N LYS A 353 18.88 6.93 -18.04
CA LYS A 353 18.10 5.88 -18.73
C LYS A 353 17.91 6.14 -20.22
N VAL A 354 18.04 7.38 -20.68
CA VAL A 354 18.10 7.70 -22.13
C VAL A 354 19.44 7.25 -22.71
N ILE A 355 20.54 7.55 -22.03
CA ILE A 355 21.89 7.14 -22.43
C ILE A 355 22.00 5.61 -22.47
N GLU A 356 21.41 4.90 -21.51
CA GLU A 356 21.30 3.43 -21.51
C GLU A 356 20.37 2.88 -22.63
N GLY A 357 19.67 3.76 -23.36
CA GLY A 357 18.75 3.38 -24.43
C GLY A 357 17.46 2.72 -23.96
N VAL A 358 17.05 2.96 -22.71
CA VAL A 358 15.87 2.34 -22.10
C VAL A 358 14.60 3.15 -22.35
N THR A 359 14.72 4.48 -22.33
CA THR A 359 13.63 5.44 -22.57
C THR A 359 14.09 6.55 -23.52
N THR A 360 13.23 7.52 -23.82
CA THR A 360 13.54 8.68 -24.67
C THR A 360 13.53 9.98 -23.86
N VAL A 361 14.17 11.02 -24.38
CA VAL A 361 14.21 12.35 -23.74
C VAL A 361 12.79 12.89 -23.54
N GLU A 362 11.93 12.75 -24.55
CA GLU A 362 10.54 13.24 -24.50
C GLU A 362 9.76 12.56 -23.36
N GLU A 363 9.99 11.27 -23.14
CA GLU A 363 9.33 10.54 -22.07
C GLU A 363 9.82 10.97 -20.69
N VAL A 364 11.12 11.24 -20.53
CA VAL A 364 11.69 11.78 -19.28
C VAL A 364 11.11 13.16 -19.00
N LEU A 365 11.07 14.05 -20.00
CA LEU A 365 10.49 15.39 -19.86
C LEU A 365 8.99 15.35 -19.55
N ARG A 366 8.27 14.34 -20.06
CA ARG A 366 6.83 14.16 -19.78
C ARG A 366 6.55 13.82 -18.32
N VAL A 367 7.42 13.04 -17.68
CA VAL A 367 7.18 12.51 -16.32
C VAL A 367 7.97 13.24 -15.23
N THR A 368 8.86 14.15 -15.58
CA THR A 368 9.68 14.93 -14.64
C THR A 368 9.39 16.42 -14.77
N VAL A 369 9.27 17.10 -13.64
CA VAL A 369 9.08 18.56 -13.60
C VAL A 369 10.41 19.24 -13.85
N ALA A 370 10.36 20.44 -14.42
CA ALA A 370 11.54 21.26 -14.53
C ALA A 370 11.92 21.85 -13.18
N GLU A 371 13.17 21.62 -12.80
CA GLU A 371 13.76 22.12 -11.57
C GLU A 371 14.69 23.28 -11.95
N TRP A 372 14.16 24.50 -12.02
CA TRP A 372 14.94 25.73 -12.21
C TRP A 372 14.61 26.77 -11.14
#